data_AF-G7EME2-F1
#
_entry.id   AF-G7EME2-F1
#
_cell.length_a   1.000
_cell.length_b   1.000
_cell.length_c   1.000
_cell.angle_alpha   90.00
_cell.angle_beta   90.00
_cell.angle_gamma   90.00
#
_symmetry.space_group_name_H-M   'P 1'
#
loop_
_entity.id
_entity.type
_entity.pdbx_description
1 polymer ?
#
loop_
_entity_poly.entity_id
_entity_poly.type
_entity_poly.pdbx_seq_one_letter_code
_entity_poly.pdbx_strand_id
1 'polypeptide(L)'
;MRRRFTQEFKVQAVEKALSQCDDVRLEDIALDLGIGYSTLQRWIALAKNHELETKNNGSHMTTEKRPHDWSLEERLNAIIECASLDEAALNEYCRAKGLYPHHIKQWKQDFAKGPSTKPVKSDSKQLKQEIKQLQKELNRKDKALAETAALLVLKKKADALWGFNEDD
;
A
#
# COMPACT_ATOMS: atom_id res chain seq x y z
N MET A 1 -17.74 1.02 -10.13
CA MET A 1 -16.60 0.26 -9.59
C MET A 1 -15.36 1.15 -9.67
N ARG A 2 -14.72 1.53 -8.56
CA ARG A 2 -13.49 2.35 -8.61
C ARG A 2 -12.32 1.46 -9.03
N ARG A 3 -11.77 1.67 -10.23
CA ARG A 3 -10.52 1.04 -10.65
C ARG A 3 -9.38 1.63 -9.81
N ARG A 4 -8.66 0.77 -9.09
CA ARG A 4 -7.45 1.15 -8.35
C ARG A 4 -6.26 0.88 -9.26
N PHE A 5 -5.45 1.90 -9.49
CA PHE A 5 -4.22 1.80 -10.28
C PHE A 5 -3.02 1.79 -9.32
N THR A 6 -2.05 0.92 -9.60
CA THR A 6 -0.78 0.87 -8.87
C THR A 6 0.00 2.16 -9.09
N GLN A 7 0.90 2.50 -8.17
CA GLN A 7 1.66 3.74 -8.27
C GLN A 7 2.58 3.74 -9.49
N GLU A 8 3.28 2.62 -9.71
CA GLU A 8 4.14 2.40 -10.89
C GLU A 8 3.38 2.65 -12.20
N PHE A 9 2.15 2.15 -12.30
CA PHE A 9 1.33 2.37 -13.49
C PHE A 9 0.98 3.84 -13.71
N LYS A 10 0.72 4.61 -12.64
CA LYS A 10 0.46 6.05 -12.77
C LYS A 10 1.70 6.80 -13.26
N VAL A 11 2.87 6.46 -12.71
CA VAL A 11 4.15 7.08 -13.10
C VAL A 11 4.41 6.80 -14.58
N GLN A 12 4.32 5.53 -15.01
CA GLN A 12 4.51 5.15 -16.41
C GLN A 12 3.49 5.82 -17.34
N ALA A 13 2.22 5.93 -16.93
CA ALA A 13 1.19 6.58 -17.73
C ALA A 13 1.49 8.08 -17.94
N VAL A 14 1.99 8.76 -16.91
CA VAL A 14 2.38 10.18 -17.01
C VAL A 14 3.66 10.34 -17.81
N GLU A 15 4.66 9.49 -17.59
CA GLU A 15 5.91 9.51 -18.34
C GLU A 15 5.65 9.30 -19.84
N LYS A 16 4.80 8.32 -20.20
CA LYS A 16 4.35 8.10 -21.58
C LYS A 16 3.66 9.34 -22.15
N ALA A 17 2.79 9.97 -21.38
CA ALA A 17 2.10 11.18 -21.82
C ALA A 17 2.99 12.42 -21.96
N LEU A 18 4.08 12.53 -21.18
CA LEU A 18 5.02 13.66 -21.22
C LEU A 18 6.18 13.46 -22.21
N SER A 19 6.52 12.20 -22.51
CA SER A 19 7.64 11.85 -23.40
C SER A 19 7.27 11.82 -24.88
N GLN A 20 5.97 11.82 -25.20
CA GLN A 20 5.50 11.72 -26.58
C GLN A 20 5.44 13.10 -27.25
N CYS A 21 6.01 13.21 -28.46
CA CYS A 21 6.00 14.43 -29.27
C CYS A 21 4.58 14.88 -29.66
N ASP A 22 4.44 16.17 -29.97
CA ASP A 22 3.22 16.97 -30.22
C ASP A 22 2.16 16.38 -31.18
N ASP A 23 2.43 15.26 -31.83
CA ASP A 23 1.56 14.64 -32.84
C ASP A 23 0.57 13.61 -32.26
N VAL A 24 0.75 13.19 -31.00
CA VAL A 24 -0.15 12.24 -30.33
C VAL A 24 -1.05 12.97 -29.34
N ARG A 25 -2.37 12.81 -29.52
CA ARG A 25 -3.34 13.41 -28.62
C ARG A 25 -3.40 12.65 -27.30
N LEU A 26 -3.52 13.41 -26.21
CA LEU A 26 -3.64 12.85 -24.87
C LEU A 26 -4.88 11.94 -24.71
N GLU A 27 -5.92 12.18 -25.50
CA GLU A 27 -7.11 11.32 -25.60
C GLU A 27 -6.77 9.90 -26.06
N ASP A 28 -5.91 9.77 -27.08
CA ASP A 28 -5.53 8.48 -27.65
C ASP A 28 -4.64 7.67 -26.69
N ILE A 29 -3.76 8.37 -25.97
CA ILE A 29 -2.93 7.76 -24.91
C ILE A 29 -3.80 7.22 -23.77
N ALA A 30 -4.84 7.96 -23.37
CA ALA A 30 -5.76 7.51 -22.34
C ALA A 30 -6.55 6.26 -22.79
N LEU A 31 -6.98 6.23 -24.06
CA LEU A 31 -7.66 5.08 -24.65
C LEU A 31 -6.75 3.85 -24.73
N ASP A 32 -5.51 3.99 -25.21
CA ASP A 32 -4.50 2.93 -25.29
C ASP A 32 -4.19 2.33 -23.91
N LEU A 33 -4.09 3.17 -22.88
CA LEU A 33 -3.86 2.76 -21.50
C LEU A 33 -5.14 2.27 -20.78
N GLY A 34 -6.31 2.33 -21.42
CA GLY A 34 -7.59 1.92 -20.83
C GLY A 34 -8.02 2.76 -19.62
N ILE A 35 -7.56 4.02 -19.55
CA ILE A 35 -7.86 4.98 -18.49
C ILE A 35 -8.74 6.13 -19.01
N GLY A 36 -9.49 6.77 -18.11
CA GLY A 36 -10.26 7.95 -18.49
C GLY A 36 -9.34 9.14 -18.76
N TYR A 37 -9.62 9.91 -19.81
CA TYR A 37 -8.87 11.13 -20.16
C TYR A 37 -8.66 12.08 -18.98
N SER A 38 -9.73 12.38 -18.25
CA SER A 38 -9.69 13.23 -17.05
C SER A 38 -8.81 12.67 -15.93
N THR A 39 -8.63 11.35 -15.88
CA THR A 39 -7.75 10.69 -14.91
C THR A 39 -6.29 10.90 -15.29
N LEU A 40 -5.95 10.74 -16.57
CA LEU A 40 -4.60 10.97 -17.09
C LEU A 40 -4.19 12.45 -16.94
N GLN A 41 -5.08 13.39 -17.32
CA GLN A 41 -4.84 14.83 -17.16
C GLN A 41 -4.59 15.22 -15.69
N ARG A 42 -5.34 14.63 -14.76
CA ARG A 42 -5.13 14.84 -13.32
C ARG A 42 -3.79 14.29 -12.84
N TRP A 43 -3.35 13.12 -13.32
CA TRP A 43 -2.03 12.59 -12.97
C TRP A 43 -0.90 13.46 -13.52
N ILE A 44 -1.03 13.99 -14.73
CA ILE A 44 -0.06 14.93 -15.29
C ILE A 44 0.04 16.20 -14.43
N ALA A 45 -1.09 16.76 -14.02
CA ALA A 45 -1.12 17.94 -13.14
C ALA A 45 -0.47 17.65 -11.78
N LEU A 46 -0.75 16.48 -11.18
CA LEU A 46 -0.14 16.06 -9.91
C LEU A 46 1.38 15.82 -10.05
N ALA A 47 1.82 15.26 -11.18
CA ALA A 47 3.24 15.02 -11.44
C ALA A 47 4.02 16.32 -11.61
N LYS A 48 3.45 17.33 -12.30
CA LYS A 48 4.04 18.67 -12.40
C LYS A 48 4.26 19.35 -11.04
N ASN A 49 3.42 19.01 -10.06
CA ASN A 49 3.51 19.54 -8.70
C ASN A 49 4.34 18.65 -7.75
N HIS A 50 5.00 17.58 -8.25
CA HIS A 50 5.67 16.56 -7.45
C HIS A 50 4.77 15.85 -6.41
N GLU A 51 3.46 15.90 -6.59
CA GLU A 51 2.47 15.35 -5.66
C GLU A 51 1.94 13.97 -6.07
N LEU A 52 2.41 13.41 -7.19
CA LEU A 52 1.90 12.14 -7.74
C LEU A 52 2.00 10.98 -6.73
N GLU A 53 3.04 11.00 -5.89
CA GLU A 53 3.31 10.03 -4.81
C GLU A 53 2.45 10.26 -3.56
N THR A 54 1.98 11.49 -3.34
CA THR A 54 1.52 11.94 -2.01
C THR A 54 0.03 11.74 -1.74
N LYS A 55 -0.78 11.43 -2.76
CA LYS A 55 -2.24 11.40 -2.59
C LYS A 55 -2.81 10.05 -2.99
N ASN A 56 -2.91 9.18 -1.97
CA ASN A 56 -3.86 8.08 -1.97
C ASN A 56 -5.24 8.68 -2.29
N ASN A 57 -5.89 8.15 -3.31
CA ASN A 57 -6.92 8.82 -4.09
C ASN A 57 -8.25 8.98 -3.31
N GLY A 58 -8.31 9.98 -2.44
CA GLY A 58 -9.52 10.56 -1.85
C GLY A 58 -9.77 11.93 -2.47
N SER A 59 -10.95 12.13 -3.05
CA SER A 59 -11.39 13.36 -3.71
C SER A 59 -11.11 14.60 -2.86
N HIS A 60 -10.35 15.56 -3.39
CA HIS A 60 -10.18 16.89 -2.80
C HIS A 60 -11.42 17.74 -3.10
N MET A 61 -12.54 17.40 -2.47
CA MET A 61 -13.67 18.29 -2.25
C MET A 61 -13.76 18.44 -0.74
N THR A 62 -13.31 19.58 -0.22
CA THR A 62 -13.44 20.04 1.19
C THR A 62 -13.68 18.88 2.15
N THR A 63 -12.68 18.02 2.33
CA THR A 63 -12.93 16.70 2.91
C THR A 63 -13.14 16.84 4.40
N GLU A 64 -14.40 16.95 4.80
CA GLU A 64 -14.85 16.43 6.07
C GLU A 64 -14.22 15.04 6.24
N LYS A 65 -13.19 14.94 7.10
CA LYS A 65 -12.50 13.68 7.35
C LYS A 65 -13.55 12.73 7.90
N ARG A 66 -13.85 11.65 7.17
CA ARG A 66 -14.83 10.67 7.66
C ARG A 66 -14.35 10.17 9.02
N PRO A 67 -15.25 9.89 9.99
CA PRO A 67 -14.85 9.45 11.34
C PRO A 67 -13.88 8.26 11.36
N HIS A 68 -13.84 7.46 10.29
CA HIS A 68 -12.93 6.33 10.14
C HIS A 68 -11.51 6.73 9.72
N ASP A 69 -11.34 7.86 9.02
CA ASP A 69 -10.05 8.37 8.52
C ASP A 69 -9.25 9.11 9.61
N TRP A 70 -9.83 9.34 10.79
CA TRP A 70 -9.15 9.93 11.93
C TRP A 70 -8.22 8.93 12.59
N SER A 71 -6.96 9.34 12.80
CA SER A 71 -5.98 8.55 13.53
C SER A 71 -6.38 8.40 15.00
N LEU A 72 -5.83 7.39 15.68
CA LEU A 72 -6.12 7.14 17.10
C LEU A 72 -5.67 8.34 17.97
N GLU A 73 -4.55 8.96 17.63
CA GLU A 73 -4.05 10.18 18.25
C GLU A 73 -4.96 11.38 17.99
N GLU A 74 -5.40 11.59 16.75
CA GLU A 74 -6.31 12.69 16.41
C GLU A 74 -7.66 12.55 17.13
N ARG A 75 -8.19 11.33 17.26
CA ARG A 75 -9.41 11.06 18.05
C ARG A 75 -9.22 11.38 19.51
N LEU A 76 -8.06 11.02 20.09
CA LEU A 76 -7.75 11.33 21.49
C LEU A 76 -7.69 12.84 21.71
N ASN A 77 -6.99 13.57 20.86
CA ASN A 77 -6.89 15.03 20.93
C ASN A 77 -8.27 15.68 20.83
N ALA A 78 -9.12 15.22 19.89
CA ALA A 78 -10.48 15.72 19.77
C ALA A 78 -11.31 15.46 21.04
N ILE A 79 -11.15 14.30 21.69
CA ILE A 79 -11.82 14.01 22.98
C ILE A 79 -11.33 14.96 24.08
N ILE A 80 -10.02 15.23 24.15
CA ILE A 80 -9.42 16.12 25.16
C ILE A 80 -9.92 17.56 24.96
N GLU A 81 -9.88 18.07 23.73
CA GLU A 81 -10.40 19.40 23.38
C GLU A 81 -11.90 19.52 23.73
N CYS A 82 -12.68 18.48 23.42
CA CYS A 82 -14.12 18.43 23.73
C CYS A 82 -14.44 18.17 25.21
N ALA A 83 -13.47 17.86 26.06
CA ALA A 83 -13.75 17.51 27.46
C ALA A 83 -14.16 18.72 28.31
N SER A 84 -13.68 19.92 27.98
CA SER A 84 -13.98 21.17 28.68
C SER A 84 -15.00 22.06 27.97
N LEU A 85 -15.48 21.66 26.80
CA LEU A 85 -16.43 22.43 25.98
C LEU A 85 -17.88 22.15 26.41
N ASP A 86 -18.69 23.21 26.44
CA ASP A 86 -20.14 23.11 26.63
C ASP A 86 -20.84 22.55 25.37
N GLU A 87 -22.08 22.09 25.49
CA GLU A 87 -22.80 21.37 24.41
C GLU A 87 -22.92 22.22 23.13
N ALA A 88 -23.13 23.53 23.26
CA ALA A 88 -23.16 24.45 22.12
C ALA A 88 -21.80 24.56 21.41
N ALA A 89 -20.72 24.68 22.18
CA ALA A 89 -19.37 24.81 21.66
C ALA A 89 -18.83 23.49 21.08
N LEU A 90 -19.24 22.35 21.66
CA LEU A 90 -18.95 21.02 21.14
C LEU A 90 -19.61 20.81 19.77
N ASN A 91 -20.87 21.27 19.60
CA ASN A 91 -21.56 21.21 18.31
C ASN A 91 -20.85 22.06 17.24
N GLU A 92 -20.38 23.25 17.59
CA GLU A 92 -19.62 24.12 16.70
C GLU A 92 -18.27 23.49 16.31
N TYR A 93 -17.53 22.98 17.29
CA TYR A 93 -16.29 22.24 17.06
C TYR A 93 -16.49 21.04 16.12
N CYS A 94 -17.52 20.25 16.37
CA CYS A 94 -17.88 19.11 15.55
C CYS A 94 -18.16 19.53 14.10
N ARG A 95 -18.96 20.59 13.88
CA ARG A 95 -19.23 21.11 12.53
C ARG A 95 -17.98 21.60 11.83
N ALA A 96 -17.09 22.32 12.53
CA ALA A 96 -15.83 22.81 11.96
C ALA A 96 -14.89 21.67 11.52
N LYS A 97 -14.97 20.50 12.18
CA LYS A 97 -14.13 19.33 11.90
C LYS A 97 -14.82 18.26 11.03
N GLY A 98 -16.06 18.48 10.59
CA GLY A 98 -16.85 17.48 9.85
C GLY A 98 -17.25 16.27 10.70
N LEU A 99 -17.37 16.47 12.00
CA LEU A 99 -17.75 15.45 12.99
C LEU A 99 -19.14 15.74 13.56
N TYR A 100 -19.62 14.79 14.36
CA TYR A 100 -20.87 14.92 15.10
C TYR A 100 -20.61 14.56 16.57
N PRO A 101 -21.37 15.13 17.52
CA PRO A 101 -21.18 14.88 18.95
C PRO A 101 -21.19 13.39 19.33
N HIS A 102 -22.01 12.59 18.63
CA HIS A 102 -22.09 11.15 18.90
C HIS A 102 -20.79 10.42 18.54
N HIS A 103 -20.00 10.90 17.58
CA HIS A 103 -18.69 10.34 17.26
C HIS A 103 -17.70 10.52 18.41
N ILE A 104 -17.65 11.71 19.01
CA ILE A 104 -16.79 11.99 20.17
C ILE A 104 -17.19 11.11 21.36
N LYS A 105 -18.50 10.99 21.63
CA LYS A 105 -19.03 10.09 22.67
C LYS A 105 -18.66 8.63 22.41
N GLN A 106 -18.80 8.17 21.17
CA GLN A 106 -18.43 6.81 20.78
C GLN A 106 -16.94 6.57 20.95
N TRP A 107 -16.07 7.47 20.48
CA TRP A 107 -14.63 7.31 20.65
C TRP A 107 -14.24 7.28 22.12
N LYS A 108 -14.81 8.14 22.97
CA LYS A 108 -14.59 8.10 24.42
C LYS A 108 -14.94 6.72 25.02
N GLN A 109 -16.03 6.11 24.56
CA GLN A 109 -16.40 4.76 24.98
C GLN A 109 -15.45 3.69 24.43
N ASP A 110 -15.01 3.81 23.17
CA ASP A 110 -14.07 2.87 22.55
C ASP A 110 -12.71 2.90 23.25
N PHE A 111 -12.22 4.09 23.65
CA PHE A 111 -11.02 4.23 24.48
C PHE A 111 -11.20 3.58 25.86
N ALA A 112 -12.35 3.79 26.51
CA ALA A 112 -12.63 3.22 27.83
C ALA A 112 -12.79 1.69 27.81
N LYS A 113 -13.32 1.13 26.72
CA LYS A 113 -13.50 -0.33 26.53
C LYS A 113 -12.19 -1.04 26.17
N GLY A 114 -11.13 -0.31 25.86
CA GLY A 114 -9.89 -0.86 25.31
C GLY A 114 -10.05 -1.31 23.86
N PRO A 115 -8.94 -1.61 23.15
CA PRO A 115 -9.02 -2.06 21.77
C PRO A 115 -9.91 -3.30 21.70
N SER A 116 -11.06 -3.17 21.04
CA SER A 116 -11.85 -4.31 20.58
C SER A 116 -10.93 -5.09 19.65
N THR A 117 -10.19 -6.04 20.20
CA THR A 117 -9.44 -7.04 19.45
C THR A 117 -10.49 -7.92 18.79
N LYS A 118 -11.13 -7.43 17.73
CA LYS A 118 -11.57 -8.31 16.66
C LYS A 118 -10.26 -8.75 16.05
N PRO A 119 -9.78 -9.98 16.35
CA PRO A 119 -8.53 -10.44 15.78
C PRO A 119 -8.65 -10.28 14.27
N VAL A 120 -7.65 -9.65 13.67
CA VAL A 120 -7.44 -9.57 12.22
C VAL A 120 -7.20 -11.00 11.73
N LYS A 121 -8.28 -11.80 11.72
CA LYS A 121 -8.29 -13.24 11.44
C LYS A 121 -8.04 -13.50 9.95
N SER A 122 -8.31 -12.52 9.09
CA SER A 122 -8.02 -12.58 7.65
C SER A 122 -6.52 -12.56 7.41
N ASP A 123 -5.84 -11.55 7.94
CA ASP A 123 -4.44 -11.28 7.59
C ASP A 123 -3.54 -12.32 8.26
N SER A 124 -3.88 -12.76 9.48
CA SER A 124 -3.16 -13.87 10.13
C SER A 124 -3.24 -15.18 9.34
N LYS A 125 -4.35 -15.46 8.65
CA LYS A 125 -4.47 -16.68 7.83
C LYS A 125 -3.66 -16.56 6.54
N GLN A 126 -3.71 -15.40 5.88
CA GLN A 126 -2.94 -15.14 4.66
C GLN A 126 -1.43 -15.19 4.94
N LEU A 127 -0.96 -14.50 5.99
CA LEU A 127 0.43 -14.53 6.42
C LEU A 127 0.90 -15.95 6.76
N LYS A 128 0.07 -16.76 7.43
CA LYS A 128 0.41 -18.17 7.71
C LYS A 128 0.55 -19.02 6.44
N GLN A 129 -0.30 -18.79 5.44
CA GLN A 129 -0.21 -19.49 4.16
C GLN A 129 1.05 -19.08 3.40
N GLU A 130 1.36 -17.79 3.39
CA GLU A 130 2.57 -17.26 2.76
C GLU A 130 3.84 -17.81 3.41
N ILE A 131 3.92 -17.81 4.75
CA ILE A 131 5.03 -18.42 5.49
C ILE A 131 5.21 -19.89 5.09
N LYS A 132 4.12 -20.66 5.03
CA LYS A 132 4.19 -22.08 4.66
C LYS A 132 4.67 -22.29 3.22
N GLN A 133 4.22 -21.42 2.30
CA GLN A 133 4.64 -21.47 0.91
C GLN A 133 6.13 -21.16 0.77
N LEU A 134 6.59 -20.10 1.42
CA LEU A 134 8.00 -19.69 1.43
C LEU A 134 8.90 -20.76 2.04
N GLN A 135 8.49 -21.38 3.16
CA GLN A 135 9.23 -22.50 3.76
C GLN A 135 9.37 -23.70 2.81
N LYS A 136 8.31 -24.02 2.05
CA LYS A 136 8.36 -25.14 1.08
C LYS A 136 9.31 -24.83 -0.07
N GLU A 137 9.29 -23.60 -0.57
CA GLU A 137 10.18 -23.16 -1.63
C GLU A 137 11.64 -23.16 -1.18
N LEU A 138 11.90 -22.68 0.04
CA LEU A 138 13.21 -22.70 0.66
C LEU A 138 13.75 -24.13 0.79
N ASN A 139 12.96 -25.06 1.33
CA ASN A 139 13.37 -26.47 1.42
C ASN A 139 13.65 -27.11 0.05
N ARG A 140 12.90 -26.75 -0.99
CA ARG A 140 13.15 -27.27 -2.35
C ARG A 140 14.46 -26.73 -2.91
N LYS A 141 14.74 -25.45 -2.68
CA LYS A 141 15.99 -24.79 -3.09
C LYS A 141 17.19 -25.39 -2.34
N ASP A 142 17.06 -25.60 -1.03
CA ASP A 142 18.12 -26.22 -0.22
C ASP A 142 18.40 -27.67 -0.65
N LYS A 143 17.36 -28.45 -0.99
CA LYS A 143 17.55 -29.82 -1.52
C LYS A 143 18.29 -29.81 -2.86
N ALA A 144 17.88 -28.94 -3.79
CA ALA A 144 18.55 -28.81 -5.07
C ALA A 144 20.02 -28.36 -4.90
N LEU A 145 20.28 -27.43 -3.97
CA LEU A 145 21.62 -26.98 -3.62
C LEU A 145 22.46 -28.14 -3.02
N ALA A 146 21.88 -28.95 -2.13
CA ALA A 146 22.56 -30.11 -1.58
C ALA A 146 22.88 -31.17 -2.65
N GLU A 147 21.95 -31.40 -3.59
CA GLU A 147 22.14 -32.32 -4.72
C GLU A 147 23.27 -31.83 -5.65
N THR A 148 23.32 -30.53 -5.99
CA THR A 148 24.42 -29.98 -6.80
C THR A 148 25.76 -30.04 -6.07
N ALA A 149 25.79 -29.73 -4.78
CA ALA A 149 27.00 -29.87 -3.96
C ALA A 149 27.50 -31.33 -3.93
N ALA A 150 26.60 -32.31 -3.78
CA ALA A 150 26.94 -33.73 -3.81
C ALA A 150 27.51 -34.15 -5.18
N LEU A 151 26.90 -33.70 -6.28
CA LEU A 151 27.40 -33.96 -7.63
C LEU A 151 28.80 -33.35 -7.86
N LEU A 152 29.04 -32.12 -7.40
CA LEU A 152 30.36 -31.48 -7.48
C LEU A 152 31.42 -32.25 -6.70
N VAL A 153 31.09 -32.73 -5.49
CA VAL A 153 32.00 -33.55 -4.68
C VAL A 153 32.29 -34.88 -5.36
N LEU A 154 31.28 -35.54 -5.93
CA LEU A 154 31.45 -36.79 -6.67
C LEU A 154 32.33 -36.60 -7.91
N LYS A 155 32.09 -35.53 -8.69
CA LYS A 155 32.94 -35.17 -9.84
C LYS A 155 34.39 -34.97 -9.42
N LYS A 156 34.64 -34.18 -8.37
CA LYS A 156 36.01 -33.96 -7.86
C LYS A 156 36.70 -35.27 -7.44
N LYS A 157 35.97 -36.19 -6.80
CA LYS A 157 36.53 -37.50 -6.40
C LYS A 157 36.80 -38.40 -7.61
N ALA A 158 35.93 -38.38 -8.60
CA ALA A 158 36.09 -39.06 -9.87
C ALA A 158 37.34 -38.57 -10.63
N ASP A 159 37.47 -37.26 -10.81
CA ASP A 159 38.59 -36.64 -11.50
C ASP A 159 39.93 -36.99 -10.81
N ALA A 160 39.96 -36.99 -9.47
CA ALA A 160 41.13 -37.39 -8.68
C ALA A 160 41.51 -38.87 -8.83
N LEU A 161 40.54 -39.77 -9.03
CA LEU A 161 40.79 -41.21 -9.23
C LEU A 161 41.24 -41.52 -10.66
N TRP A 162 40.67 -40.82 -11.65
CA TRP A 162 40.95 -41.04 -13.07
C TRP A 162 42.07 -40.17 -13.63
N GLY A 163 42.67 -39.31 -12.80
CA GLY A 163 43.81 -38.47 -13.20
C GLY A 163 43.44 -37.32 -14.13
N PHE A 164 42.16 -36.91 -14.18
CA PHE A 164 41.71 -35.71 -14.89
C PHE A 164 41.89 -34.44 -14.05
N ASN A 165 42.87 -34.42 -13.14
CA ASN A 165 43.35 -33.16 -12.60
C ASN A 165 44.03 -32.40 -13.74
N GLU A 166 43.27 -31.57 -14.45
CA GLU A 166 43.82 -30.34 -15.02
C GLU A 166 44.22 -29.46 -13.83
N ASP A 167 45.36 -29.80 -13.21
CA ASP A 167 46.18 -28.81 -12.51
C ASP A 167 47.00 -28.11 -13.61
N ASP A 168 46.34 -27.15 -14.28
CA ASP A 168 46.86 -25.86 -14.77
C ASP A 168 45.69 -24.88 -15.01
#